data_AF-A0A366XDM5-F1
#
_entry.id   AF-A0A366XDM5-F1
#
_cell.length_a   1.000
_cell.length_b   1.000
_cell.length_c   1.000
_cell.angle_alpha   90.00
_cell.angle_beta   90.00
_cell.angle_gamma   90.00
#
_symmetry.space_group_name_H-M   'P 1'
#
loop_
_entity.id
_entity.type
_entity.pdbx_description
1 polymer ?
#
loop_
_entity_poly.entity_id
_entity_poly.type
_entity_poly.pdbx_seq_one_letter_code
_entity_poly.pdbx_strand_id
1 'polypeptide(L)' 'IEAFVDHYNHQRYHESLNNVTPADVYFGRDKAILQQREKIKRKTLEARRLHHSQRAA' A
#
# COMPACT_ATOMS: atom_id res chain seq x y z
N ILE A 1 8.90 -24.53 11.30
CA ILE A 1 9.09 -24.09 9.89
C ILE A 1 7.82 -23.42 9.37
N GLU A 2 6.63 -24.01 9.58
CA GLU A 2 5.35 -23.45 9.13
C GLU A 2 5.11 -22.00 9.55
N ALA A 3 5.34 -21.64 10.82
CA ALA A 3 5.16 -20.28 11.30
C ALA A 3 6.04 -19.25 10.55
N PHE A 4 7.25 -19.65 10.14
CA PHE A 4 8.13 -18.79 9.35
C PHE A 4 7.59 -18.60 7.93
N VAL A 5 7.14 -19.69 7.30
CA VAL A 5 6.58 -19.67 5.95
C VAL A 5 5.30 -18.83 5.91
N ASP A 6 4.41 -19.01 6.88
CA ASP A 6 3.18 -18.23 6.99
C ASP A 6 3.47 -16.74 7.15
N HIS A 7 4.36 -16.40 8.08
CA HIS A 7 4.75 -15.01 8.30
C HIS A 7 5.36 -14.37 7.04
N TYR A 8 6.28 -15.07 6.37
CA TYR A 8 6.95 -14.57 5.17
C TYR A 8 5.98 -14.35 4.01
N ASN A 9 5.07 -15.30 3.78
CA ASN A 9 4.18 -15.29 2.61
C ASN A 9 2.92 -14.46 2.80
N HIS A 10 2.37 -14.38 4.02
CA HIS A 10 1.03 -13.81 4.24
C HIS A 10 1.03 -12.56 5.12
N GLN A 11 2.05 -12.33 5.94
CA GLN A 11 2.03 -11.26 6.94
C GLN A 11 3.07 -10.17 6.68
N ARG A 12 4.23 -10.56 6.16
CA ARG A 12 5.34 -9.66 5.88
C ARG A 12 5.19 -8.98 4.53
N TYR A 13 5.31 -7.66 4.53
CA TYR A 13 5.48 -6.88 3.31
C TYR A 13 6.93 -6.93 2.84
N HIS A 14 7.13 -7.01 1.53
CA HIS A 14 8.48 -7.03 0.94
C HIS A 14 8.68 -5.83 0.03
N GLU A 15 9.77 -5.10 0.25
CA GLU A 15 10.09 -3.88 -0.49
C GLU A 15 10.30 -4.15 -1.99
N SER A 16 10.95 -5.27 -2.33
CA SER A 16 11.12 -5.72 -3.72
C SER A 16 9.80 -5.99 -4.45
N LEU A 17 8.71 -6.19 -3.70
CA LEU A 17 7.35 -6.38 -4.20
C LEU A 17 6.49 -5.14 -4.01
N ASN A 18 7.07 -3.93 -3.96
CA ASN A 18 6.33 -2.70 -3.70
C ASN A 18 5.53 -2.72 -2.38
N ASN A 19 6.03 -3.41 -1.36
CA ASN A 19 5.40 -3.59 -0.07
C ASN A 19 4.02 -4.25 -0.14
N VAL A 20 3.86 -5.25 -1.00
CA VAL A 20 2.79 -6.27 -0.89
C VAL A 20 3.36 -7.59 -0.37
N THR A 21 2.47 -8.52 0.00
CA THR A 21 2.89 -9.85 0.47
C THR A 21 3.17 -10.78 -0.72
N PRO A 22 4.02 -11.81 -0.58
CA PRO A 22 4.27 -12.78 -1.65
C PRO A 22 3.00 -13.51 -2.06
N ALA A 23 2.10 -13.80 -1.11
CA ALA A 23 0.80 -14.39 -1.42
C ALA A 23 -0.06 -13.48 -2.31
N ASP A 24 -0.07 -12.16 -2.06
CA ASP A 24 -0.82 -11.24 -2.91
C ASP A 24 -0.29 -11.20 -4.34
N VAL A 25 1.03 -11.29 -4.52
CA VAL A 25 1.64 -11.41 -5.86
C VAL A 25 1.26 -12.74 -6.50
N TYR A 26 1.39 -13.84 -5.77
CA TYR A 26 1.06 -15.18 -6.27
C TYR A 26 -0.40 -15.29 -6.70
N PHE A 27 -1.34 -14.75 -5.92
CA PHE A 27 -2.77 -14.73 -6.25
C PHE A 27 -3.18 -13.57 -7.18
N GLY A 28 -2.23 -12.75 -7.64
CA GLY A 28 -2.49 -11.65 -8.58
C GLY A 28 -3.32 -10.48 -8.02
N ARG A 29 -3.37 -10.32 -6.70
CA ARG A 29 -4.10 -9.25 -6.00
C ARG A 29 -3.29 -7.96 -5.85
N ASP A 30 -1.98 -8.04 -6.07
CA ASP A 30 -1.01 -6.96 -5.95
C ASP A 30 -1.44 -5.67 -6.68
N LYS A 31 -1.87 -5.79 -7.94
CA LYS A 31 -2.26 -4.64 -8.76
C LYS A 31 -3.42 -3.85 -8.16
N ALA A 32 -4.45 -4.56 -7.68
CA ALA A 32 -5.62 -3.94 -7.07
C ALA A 32 -5.26 -3.20 -5.77
N ILE A 33 -4.39 -3.81 -4.95
CA ILE A 33 -3.88 -3.20 -3.71
C ILE A 33 -3.13 -1.91 -4.01
N LEU A 34 -2.20 -1.96 -4.98
CA LEU A 34 -1.39 -0.80 -5.35
C LEU A 34 -2.23 0.35 -5.94
N GLN A 35 -3.20 0.04 -6.80
CA GLN A 35 -4.13 1.04 -7.34
C GLN A 35 -4.95 1.73 -6.25
N GLN A 36 -5.47 0.95 -5.29
CA GLN A 36 -6.23 1.51 -4.18
C GLN A 36 -5.37 2.42 -3.30
N ARG A 37 -4.11 2.03 -3.04
CA ARG A 37 -3.15 2.84 -2.27
C ARG A 37 -2.81 4.16 -2.97
N GLU A 38 -2.59 4.12 -4.29
CA GLU A 38 -2.35 5.33 -5.09
C GLU A 38 -3.52 6.31 -4.97
N LYS A 39 -4.75 5.82 -5.17
CA LYS A 39 -5.97 6.63 -5.05
C LYS A 39 -6.11 7.29 -3.68
N ILE A 40 -5.82 6.56 -2.61
CA ILE A 40 -5.85 7.10 -1.23
C ILE A 40 -4.77 8.17 -1.07
N LYS A 41 -3.54 7.88 -1.48
CA LYS A 41 -2.40 8.83 -1.37
C LYS A 41 -2.70 10.14 -2.09
N ARG A 42 -3.25 10.07 -3.31
CA ARG A 42 -3.64 11.24 -4.09
C ARG A 42 -4.69 12.08 -3.37
N LYS A 43 -5.78 11.46 -2.90
CA LYS A 43 -6.84 12.15 -2.14
C LYS A 43 -6.30 12.84 -0.89
N THR A 44 -5.42 12.17 -0.14
CA THR A 44 -4.83 12.74 1.07
C THR A 44 -3.92 13.93 0.75
N LEU A 45 -3.13 13.88 -0.33
CA LEU A 45 -2.31 15.00 -0.76
C LEU A 45 -3.15 16.19 -1.26
N GLU A 46 -4.22 15.94 -2.01
CA GLU A 46 -5.16 16.97 -2.45
C GLU A 46 -5.82 17.68 -1.26
N ALA A 47 -6.34 16.92 -0.30
CA ALA A 47 -6.93 17.48 0.93
C ALA A 47 -5.92 18.31 1.73
N ARG A 48 -4.67 17.83 1.84
CA ARG A 48 -3.60 18.56 2.51
C ARG A 48 -3.30 19.89 1.81
N ARG A 49 -3.23 19.91 0.47
CA ARG A 49 -2.99 21.13 -0.31
C ARG A 49 -4.10 22.16 -0.09
N LEU A 50 -5.37 21.74 -0.16
CA LEU A 50 -6.52 22.62 0.08
C LEU A 50 -6.49 23.24 1.49
N HIS A 51 -6.22 22.43 2.50
CA HIS A 51 -6.15 22.92 3.87
C HIS A 51 -4.98 23.91 4.08
N HIS A 52 -3.84 23.69 3.42
CA HIS A 52 -2.75 24.67 3.46
C HIS A 52 -3.10 25.96 2.72
N SER A 53 -3.75 25.90 1.55
CA SER A 53 -4.14 27.12 0.83
C SER A 53 -5.17 27.95 1.59
N GLN A 54 -6.11 27.29 2.29
CA GLN A 54 -7.08 27.97 3.14
C GLN A 54 -6.45 28.66 4.35
N ARG A 55 -5.36 28.10 4.91
CA ARG A 55 -4.64 28.69 6.05
C ARG A 55 -3.65 29.79 5.66
N ALA A 56 -3.24 29.85 4.39
CA ALA A 56 -2.29 30.83 3.88
C ALA A 56 -2.99 32.09 3.31
N ALA A 57 -4.32 32.05 3.16
CA ALA A 57 -5.17 33.18 2.82
C ALA A 57 -5.62 33.91 4.10
#